data_AF-A0A7X0HKN5-F1
#
_entry.id   AF-A0A7X0HKN5-F1
#
_cell.length_a   1.000
_cell.length_b   1.000
_cell.length_c   1.000
_cell.angle_alpha   90.00
_cell.angle_beta   90.00
_cell.angle_gamma   90.00
#
_symmetry.space_group_name_H-M   'P 1'
#
loop_
_entity.id
_entity.type
_entity.pdbx_description
1 polymer ?
#
loop_
_entity_poly.entity_id
_entity_poly.type
_entity_poly.pdbx_seq_one_letter_code
_entity_poly.pdbx_strand_id
1 'polypeptide(L)'
;MTVDFDSLQEAAQGLGEDITTHDKAGLNDLSTAHLREQADARDELYDFVDGLWDKTTARVPDAGARDEYAGLAGLRDLAAVLRDNAHEVLDARED
;
A
#
# COMPACT_ATOMS: atom_id res chain seq x y z
N MET A 1 11.03 22.32 -19.79
CA MET A 1 9.71 22.01 -19.24
C MET A 1 9.94 21.61 -17.79
N THR A 2 9.87 22.57 -16.88
CA THR A 2 9.95 22.31 -15.44
C THR A 2 8.65 21.65 -15.06
N VAL A 3 8.70 20.36 -14.70
CA VAL A 3 7.57 19.74 -14.04
C VAL A 3 7.44 20.45 -12.70
N ASP A 4 6.28 21.05 -12.44
CA ASP A 4 6.04 21.76 -11.19
C ASP A 4 5.97 20.72 -10.06
N PHE A 5 6.82 20.84 -9.05
CA PHE A 5 6.90 19.84 -7.98
C PHE A 5 5.57 19.77 -7.22
N ASP A 6 4.83 20.88 -7.13
CA ASP A 6 3.49 20.93 -6.55
C ASP A 6 2.51 20.07 -7.37
N SER A 7 2.59 20.09 -8.71
CA SER A 7 1.73 19.29 -9.59
C SER A 7 2.02 17.78 -9.51
N LEU A 8 3.26 17.38 -9.21
CA LEU A 8 3.62 15.97 -9.02
C LEU A 8 3.19 15.45 -7.65
N GLN A 9 3.36 16.26 -6.61
CA GLN A 9 2.96 15.89 -5.26
C GLN A 9 1.44 15.78 -5.15
N GLU A 10 0.69 16.73 -5.73
CA GLU A 10 -0.77 16.65 -5.84
C GLU A 10 -1.22 15.44 -6.64
N ALA A 11 -0.55 15.12 -7.76
CA ALA A 11 -0.87 13.92 -8.55
C ALA A 11 -0.61 12.61 -7.77
N ALA A 12 0.46 12.56 -6.98
CA ALA A 12 0.76 11.39 -6.14
C ALA A 12 -0.24 11.23 -5.00
N GLN A 13 -0.67 12.33 -4.37
CA GLN A 13 -1.73 12.31 -3.35
C GLN A 13 -3.07 11.90 -3.95
N GLY A 14 -3.45 12.48 -5.10
CA GLY A 14 -4.67 12.09 -5.81
C GLY A 14 -4.67 10.61 -6.17
N LEU A 15 -3.53 10.06 -6.63
CA LEU A 15 -3.41 8.63 -6.90
C LEU A 15 -3.61 7.77 -5.63
N GLY A 16 -3.10 8.19 -4.48
CA GLY A 16 -3.27 7.49 -3.21
C GLY A 16 -4.73 7.48 -2.73
N GLU A 17 -5.41 8.62 -2.84
CA GLU A 17 -6.85 8.74 -2.50
C GLU A 17 -7.73 7.94 -3.48
N ASP A 18 -7.40 7.97 -4.78
CA ASP A 18 -8.10 7.24 -5.82
C ASP A 18 -7.95 5.72 -5.65
N ILE A 19 -6.74 5.24 -5.33
CA ILE A 19 -6.49 3.81 -5.03
C ILE A 19 -7.29 3.40 -3.80
N THR A 20 -7.25 4.17 -2.72
CA THR A 20 -7.99 3.84 -1.49
C THR A 20 -9.49 3.74 -1.75
N THR A 21 -10.04 4.72 -2.46
CA THR A 21 -11.47 4.76 -2.80
C THR A 21 -11.87 3.58 -3.68
N HIS A 22 -11.11 3.32 -4.74
CA HIS A 22 -11.42 2.25 -5.69
C HIS A 22 -11.28 0.87 -5.05
N ASP A 23 -10.23 0.66 -4.26
CA ASP A 23 -9.95 -0.59 -3.57
C ASP A 23 -11.04 -0.93 -2.55
N LYS A 24 -11.39 0.04 -1.68
CA LYS A 24 -12.50 -0.14 -0.72
C LYS A 24 -13.83 -0.41 -1.42
N ALA A 25 -14.12 0.22 -2.55
CA ALA A 25 -15.33 -0.07 -3.32
C ALA A 25 -15.37 -1.55 -3.77
N GLY A 26 -14.26 -2.05 -4.34
CA GLY A 26 -14.16 -3.45 -4.73
C GLY A 26 -14.26 -4.43 -3.57
N LEU A 27 -13.67 -4.10 -2.41
CA LEU A 27 -13.76 -4.91 -1.19
C LEU A 27 -15.19 -4.98 -0.63
N ASN A 28 -15.93 -3.87 -0.67
CA ASN A 28 -17.32 -3.82 -0.21
C ASN A 28 -18.26 -4.71 -1.03
N ASP A 29 -17.95 -4.91 -2.31
CA ASP A 29 -18.72 -5.79 -3.22
C ASP A 29 -18.50 -7.28 -2.93
N LEU A 30 -17.49 -7.65 -2.12
CA LEU A 30 -17.21 -9.03 -1.77
C LEU A 30 -18.16 -9.58 -0.71
N SER A 31 -18.30 -10.91 -0.68
CA SER A 31 -18.84 -11.61 0.48
C SER A 31 -17.88 -11.48 1.67
N THR A 32 -18.38 -11.61 2.90
CA THR A 32 -17.51 -11.57 4.09
C THR A 32 -16.42 -12.65 4.06
N ALA A 33 -16.70 -13.84 3.50
CA ALA A 33 -15.70 -14.89 3.37
C ALA A 33 -14.57 -14.49 2.42
N HIS A 34 -14.90 -13.97 1.23
CA HIS A 34 -13.90 -13.49 0.28
C HIS A 34 -13.16 -12.23 0.79
N LEU A 35 -13.81 -11.39 1.60
CA LEU A 35 -13.16 -10.25 2.24
C LEU A 35 -12.07 -10.69 3.23
N ARG A 36 -12.33 -11.74 4.02
CA ARG A 36 -11.31 -12.35 4.90
C ARG A 36 -10.15 -12.93 4.09
N GLU A 37 -10.44 -13.66 3.02
CA GLU A 37 -9.41 -14.17 2.11
C GLU A 37 -8.56 -13.03 1.51
N GLN A 38 -9.17 -11.88 1.20
CA GLN A 38 -8.44 -10.69 0.75
C GLN A 38 -7.59 -10.08 1.86
N ALA A 39 -8.08 -9.99 3.09
CA ALA A 39 -7.30 -9.50 4.22
C ALA A 39 -6.06 -10.37 4.45
N ASP A 40 -6.23 -11.70 4.52
CA ASP A 40 -5.14 -12.67 4.68
C ASP A 40 -4.11 -12.54 3.54
N ALA A 41 -4.56 -12.50 2.28
CA ALA A 41 -3.66 -12.38 1.13
C ALA A 41 -2.88 -11.06 1.12
N ARG A 42 -3.46 -9.98 1.66
CA ARG A 42 -2.81 -8.67 1.72
C ARG A 42 -1.84 -8.57 2.90
N ASP A 43 -2.11 -9.25 4.01
CA ASP A 43 -1.13 -9.46 5.08
C ASP A 43 0.08 -10.21 4.54
N GLU A 44 -0.11 -11.31 3.81
CA GLU A 44 0.99 -12.07 3.19
C GLU A 44 1.80 -11.23 2.20
N LEU A 45 1.13 -10.41 1.38
CA LEU A 45 1.80 -9.50 0.45
C LEU A 45 2.64 -8.46 1.20
N TYR A 46 2.07 -7.82 2.22
CA TYR A 46 2.77 -6.83 3.02
C TYR A 46 3.99 -7.44 3.69
N ASP A 47 3.84 -8.59 4.37
CA ASP A 47 4.92 -9.28 5.06
C ASP A 47 6.06 -9.67 4.11
N PHE A 48 5.73 -10.10 2.89
CA PHE A 48 6.72 -10.40 1.87
C PHE A 48 7.53 -9.15 1.47
N VAL A 49 6.85 -8.03 1.18
CA VAL A 49 7.50 -6.79 0.75
C VAL A 49 8.27 -6.14 1.90
N ASP A 50 7.71 -6.13 3.11
CA ASP A 50 8.36 -5.66 4.33
C ASP A 50 9.61 -6.48 4.63
N GLY A 51 9.55 -7.80 4.48
CA GLY A 51 10.73 -8.67 4.60
C GLY A 51 11.81 -8.40 3.55
N LEU A 52 11.46 -7.93 2.34
CA LEU A 52 12.45 -7.46 1.36
C LEU A 52 13.05 -6.12 1.76
N TRP A 53 12.22 -5.21 2.28
CA TRP A 53 12.65 -3.92 2.79
C TRP A 53 13.64 -4.07 3.94
N ASP A 54 13.33 -4.91 4.93
CA ASP A 54 14.19 -5.20 6.07
C ASP A 54 15.55 -5.79 5.66
N LYS A 55 15.56 -6.71 4.69
CA LYS A 55 16.82 -7.25 4.14
C LYS A 55 17.63 -6.17 3.45
N THR A 56 16.97 -5.21 2.81
CA THR A 56 17.61 -4.11 2.10
C THR A 56 18.21 -3.12 3.08
N THR A 57 17.43 -2.66 4.07
CA THR A 57 17.89 -1.71 5.10
C THR A 57 18.96 -2.30 6.01
N ALA A 58 18.94 -3.61 6.26
CA ALA A 58 20.03 -4.30 6.97
C ALA A 58 21.37 -4.25 6.22
N ARG A 59 21.36 -4.17 4.89
CA ARG A 59 22.57 -4.08 4.05
C ARG A 59 22.94 -2.64 3.68
N VAL A 60 21.94 -1.80 3.55
CA VAL A 60 22.03 -0.39 3.16
C VAL A 60 21.17 0.42 4.13
N PRO A 61 21.72 0.83 5.28
CA PRO A 61 20.96 1.48 6.35
C PRO A 61 20.23 2.77 5.92
N ASP A 62 20.72 3.44 4.89
CA ASP A 62 20.18 4.67 4.31
C ASP A 62 19.36 4.43 3.02
N ALA A 63 18.90 3.20 2.77
CA ALA A 63 18.13 2.84 1.58
C ALA A 63 16.91 3.75 1.34
N GLY A 64 16.20 4.17 2.40
CA GLY A 64 15.05 5.06 2.27
C GLY A 64 15.36 6.49 1.80
N ALA A 65 16.62 6.91 1.84
CA ALA A 65 17.04 8.21 1.33
C ALA A 65 17.63 8.14 -0.09
N ARG A 66 17.66 6.95 -0.71
CA ARG A 66 18.32 6.70 -1.99
C ARG A 66 17.28 6.40 -3.07
N ASP A 67 17.33 7.16 -4.16
CA ASP A 67 16.40 7.05 -5.29
C ASP A 67 16.34 5.63 -5.90
N GLU A 68 17.45 4.89 -5.87
CA GLU A 68 17.53 3.52 -6.39
C GLU A 68 16.63 2.51 -5.64
N TYR A 69 16.23 2.82 -4.40
CA TYR A 69 15.28 2.01 -3.61
C TYR A 69 13.88 2.62 -3.51
N ALA A 70 13.64 3.78 -4.14
CA ALA A 70 12.34 4.46 -4.07
C ALA A 70 11.18 3.57 -4.56
N GLY A 71 11.43 2.71 -5.56
CA GLY A 71 10.43 1.74 -6.03
C GLY A 71 10.07 0.68 -4.99
N LEU A 72 11.04 0.20 -4.20
CA LEU A 72 10.78 -0.77 -3.13
C LEU A 72 10.05 -0.11 -1.95
N ALA A 73 10.44 1.12 -1.59
CA ALA A 73 9.73 1.91 -0.58
C ALA A 73 8.27 2.16 -0.99
N GLY A 74 8.04 2.63 -2.21
CA GLY A 74 6.69 2.86 -2.73
C GLY A 74 5.85 1.59 -2.84
N LEU A 75 6.45 0.44 -3.17
CA LEU A 75 5.74 -0.84 -3.17
C LEU A 75 5.32 -1.26 -1.76
N ARG A 76 6.18 -1.03 -0.76
CA ARG A 76 5.86 -1.30 0.65
C ARG A 76 4.71 -0.42 1.13
N ASP A 77 4.75 0.87 0.79
CA ASP A 77 3.69 1.81 1.15
C ASP A 77 2.36 1.44 0.48
N LEU A 78 2.39 1.06 -0.80
CA LEU A 78 1.19 0.58 -1.50
C LEU A 78 0.64 -0.72 -0.88
N ALA A 79 1.50 -1.68 -0.55
CA ALA A 79 1.08 -2.92 0.10
C ALA A 79 0.44 -2.65 1.47
N ALA A 80 0.99 -1.69 2.23
CA ALA A 80 0.40 -1.24 3.49
C ALA A 80 -1.00 -0.64 3.30
N VAL A 81 -1.17 0.25 2.32
CA VAL A 81 -2.48 0.84 2.00
C VAL A 81 -3.52 -0.23 1.66
N LEU A 82 -3.17 -1.19 0.79
CA LEU A 82 -4.09 -2.26 0.42
C LEU A 82 -4.46 -3.13 1.63
N ARG A 83 -3.48 -3.50 2.44
CA ARG A 83 -3.69 -4.25 3.69
C ARG A 83 -4.65 -3.51 4.61
N ASP A 84 -4.36 -2.24 4.90
CA ASP A 84 -5.14 -1.43 5.82
C ASP A 84 -6.58 -1.23 5.34
N ASN A 85 -6.79 -1.05 4.02
CA ASN A 85 -8.13 -0.97 3.45
C ASN A 85 -8.96 -2.25 3.66
N ALA A 86 -8.34 -3.43 3.53
CA ALA A 86 -9.03 -4.70 3.70
C ALA A 86 -9.45 -4.91 5.15
N HIS A 87 -8.57 -4.61 6.11
CA HIS A 87 -8.89 -4.68 7.54
C HIS A 87 -9.94 -3.64 7.93
N GLU A 88 -9.84 -2.39 7.46
CA GLU A 88 -10.85 -1.37 7.78
C GLU A 88 -12.26 -1.77 7.30
N VAL A 89 -12.37 -2.32 6.07
CA VAL A 89 -13.66 -2.78 5.54
C VAL A 89 -14.15 -4.04 6.27
N LEU A 90 -13.24 -4.94 6.68
CA LEU A 90 -13.59 -6.14 7.42
C LEU A 90 -14.08 -5.80 8.84
N ASP A 91 -13.34 -4.99 9.59
CA ASP A 91 -13.67 -4.54 10.94
C ASP A 91 -15.05 -3.84 10.96
N ALA A 92 -15.27 -2.91 10.01
CA ALA A 92 -16.55 -2.21 9.87
C ALA A 92 -17.75 -3.13 9.56
N ARG A 93 -17.50 -4.37 9.13
CA ARG A 93 -18.54 -5.37 8.82
C ARG A 93 -18.77 -6.35 9.97
N GLU A 94 -17.82 -6.47 10.89
CA GLU A 94 -17.88 -7.33 12.06
C GLU A 94 -18.41 -6.61 13.32
N ASP A 95 -18.41 -5.27 13.31
CA ASP A 95 -19.09 -4.38 14.28
C ASP A 95 -20.63 -4.35 14.15
#